data_AF-A0A7C7T2E9-F1
#
_entry.id   AF-A0A7C7T2E9-F1
#
_cell.length_a   1.000
_cell.length_b   1.000
_cell.length_c   1.000
_cell.angle_alpha   90.00
_cell.angle_beta   90.00
_cell.angle_gamma   90.00
#
_symmetry.space_group_name_H-M   'P 1'
#
loop_
_entity.id
_entity.type
_entity.pdbx_description
1 polymer ?
#
loop_
_entity_poly.entity_id
_entity_poly.type
_entity_poly.pdbx_seq_one_letter_code
_entity_poly.pdbx_strand_id
1 'polypeptide(L)'
;MWRILWAGATVTALFTTMCRADEPFQLVSAERGVELRAHCPQLADEEMQAILMDPATIFYTDEEVPPCYQEWDGGLRGIHSVHYNISANRQERFGNGNREFPWADTGGLTDVDNVGTVRFLFLPLDPATRERLPIVWYRKTFLRDAEPGYGWRFPAGTVFGEVLLMHHSDERWRPFEVRIRQRETDDWDIDVFRPFSTPQELATAIRGRIEDWRDVAELQSLVTHLDATSLDLPLQTLENEHPTVVFRETAMVDSLPTIGNLELVDQLLRHRPFHSVRGEEWRRDDSGNVTYAPTTEADDHIIPRGYRGGFIEISRSSCMRCHETANRHVRDFQASRDWYGRIRGGDGIFSFHPFSLESISPNGYSMPPQLNPKWEAAGLLLPYDPDRHQPPSYGVIETLDK
;
A
#
# COMPACT_ATOMS: atom_id res chain seq x y z
N MET A 1 -43.99 56.80 42.95
CA MET A 1 -43.22 55.82 43.75
C MET A 1 -43.61 54.41 43.31
N TRP A 2 -42.99 53.91 42.24
CA TRP A 2 -43.20 52.54 41.75
C TRP A 2 -41.83 51.90 41.53
N ARG A 3 -41.57 50.81 42.26
CA ARG A 3 -40.34 50.01 42.21
C ARG A 3 -40.42 49.06 41.01
N ILE A 4 -39.40 49.07 40.16
CA ILE A 4 -39.20 48.08 39.09
C ILE A 4 -38.35 46.94 39.67
N LEU A 5 -38.95 45.76 39.75
CA LEU A 5 -38.29 44.49 40.12
C LEU A 5 -37.64 43.91 38.86
N TRP A 6 -36.31 43.77 38.89
CA TRP A 6 -35.54 42.98 37.94
C TRP A 6 -35.61 41.50 38.34
N ALA A 7 -36.25 40.68 37.51
CA ALA A 7 -36.18 39.23 37.60
C ALA A 7 -35.01 38.73 36.72
N GLY A 8 -33.96 38.24 37.36
CA GLY A 8 -32.84 37.58 36.69
C GLY A 8 -33.27 36.20 36.20
N ALA A 9 -33.17 35.96 34.90
CA ALA A 9 -33.30 34.64 34.31
C ALA A 9 -31.97 33.89 34.44
N THR A 10 -31.94 32.87 35.28
CA THR A 10 -30.83 31.92 35.38
C THR A 10 -30.86 31.02 34.14
N VAL A 11 -29.90 31.20 33.22
CA VAL A 11 -29.68 30.27 32.10
C VAL A 11 -29.02 29.02 32.67
N THR A 12 -29.82 27.98 32.90
CA THR A 12 -29.30 26.64 33.20
C THR A 12 -28.74 26.06 31.91
N ALA A 13 -27.42 26.13 31.73
CA ALA A 13 -26.72 25.38 30.70
C ALA A 13 -26.82 23.89 31.04
N LEU A 14 -27.77 23.21 30.40
CA LEU A 14 -27.80 21.75 30.32
C LEU A 14 -26.60 21.32 29.47
N PHE A 15 -25.50 20.97 30.13
CA PHE A 15 -24.47 20.14 29.51
C PHE A 15 -25.07 18.75 29.30
N THR A 16 -25.66 18.56 28.13
CA THR A 16 -25.96 17.23 27.62
C THR A 16 -24.62 16.54 27.42
N THR A 17 -24.23 15.68 28.37
CA THR A 17 -23.22 14.65 28.14
C THR A 17 -23.80 13.73 27.07
N MET A 18 -23.66 14.12 25.80
CA MET A 18 -23.84 13.17 24.71
C MET A 18 -22.84 12.07 24.98
N CYS A 19 -23.34 10.87 25.25
CA CYS A 19 -22.55 9.66 25.13
C CYS A 19 -21.89 9.73 23.75
N ARG A 20 -20.60 10.05 23.72
CA ARG A 20 -19.76 9.82 22.56
C ARG A 20 -19.96 8.33 22.29
N ALA A 21 -20.67 7.98 21.22
CA ALA A 21 -20.46 6.68 20.62
C ALA A 21 -18.94 6.57 20.46
N ASP A 22 -18.33 5.54 21.05
CA ASP A 22 -16.87 5.40 21.09
C ASP A 22 -16.32 5.64 19.69
N GLU A 23 -15.55 6.72 19.53
CA GLU A 23 -14.96 7.05 18.24
C GLU A 23 -14.12 5.85 17.80
N PRO A 24 -14.23 5.41 16.53
CA PRO A 24 -13.49 4.26 16.06
C PRO A 24 -12.00 4.48 16.29
N PHE A 25 -11.29 3.44 16.72
CA PHE A 25 -9.85 3.50 16.93
C PHE A 25 -9.13 3.92 15.63
N GLN A 26 -8.22 4.89 15.75
CA GLN A 26 -7.38 5.41 14.67
C GLN A 26 -5.91 5.43 15.10
N LEU A 27 -4.99 5.22 14.15
CA LEU A 27 -3.55 5.30 14.40
C LEU A 27 -3.02 6.73 14.35
N VAL A 28 -3.61 7.53 13.46
CA VAL A 28 -3.29 8.95 13.29
C VAL A 28 -4.24 9.82 14.09
N SER A 29 -3.87 11.10 14.30
CA SER A 29 -4.78 12.09 14.86
C SER A 29 -6.00 12.30 13.94
N ALA A 30 -7.11 12.80 14.49
CA ALA A 30 -8.30 13.09 13.68
C ALA A 30 -8.02 14.09 12.54
N GLU A 31 -7.22 15.13 12.80
CA GLU A 31 -6.80 16.11 11.80
C GLU A 31 -5.98 15.46 10.69
N ARG A 32 -4.98 14.65 11.05
CA ARG A 32 -4.17 13.92 10.08
C ARG A 32 -5.01 12.91 9.29
N GLY A 33 -5.99 12.27 9.93
CA GLY A 33 -6.93 11.37 9.25
C GLY A 33 -7.78 12.09 8.20
N VAL A 34 -8.22 13.32 8.46
CA VAL A 34 -8.94 14.15 7.46
C VAL A 34 -8.01 14.50 6.29
N GLU A 35 -6.77 14.90 6.58
CA GLU A 35 -5.77 15.22 5.56
C GLU A 35 -5.46 14.01 4.65
N LEU A 36 -5.20 12.83 5.24
CA LEU A 36 -4.92 11.61 4.49
C LEU A 36 -6.11 11.17 3.63
N ARG A 37 -7.35 11.29 4.14
CA ARG A 37 -8.56 11.00 3.36
C ARG A 37 -8.77 11.98 2.21
N ALA A 38 -8.34 13.24 2.35
CA ALA A 38 -8.47 14.23 1.27
C ALA A 38 -7.61 13.90 0.04
N HIS A 39 -6.60 13.02 0.18
CA HIS A 39 -5.82 12.50 -0.93
C HIS A 39 -6.46 11.30 -1.65
N CYS A 40 -7.50 10.70 -1.07
CA CYS A 40 -8.17 9.54 -1.66
C CYS A 40 -9.01 9.98 -2.87
N PRO A 41 -8.80 9.38 -4.06
CA PRO A 41 -9.66 9.65 -5.20
C PRO A 41 -11.03 9.01 -4.98
N GLN A 42 -12.02 9.46 -5.75
CA GLN A 42 -13.27 8.72 -5.86
C GLN A 42 -13.02 7.41 -6.62
N LEU A 43 -13.52 6.29 -6.10
CA LEU A 43 -13.54 5.00 -6.78
C LEU A 43 -14.91 4.77 -7.43
N ALA A 44 -14.91 4.13 -8.59
CA ALA A 44 -16.13 3.71 -9.29
C ALA A 44 -16.77 2.48 -8.63
N ASP A 45 -15.98 1.68 -7.91
CA ASP A 45 -16.45 0.54 -7.14
C ASP A 45 -17.09 1.01 -5.83
N GLU A 46 -18.40 0.76 -5.67
CA GLU A 46 -19.17 1.25 -4.54
C GLU A 46 -18.75 0.63 -3.19
N GLU A 47 -18.34 -0.64 -3.19
CA GLU A 47 -17.92 -1.35 -1.98
C GLU A 47 -16.58 -0.80 -1.49
N MET A 48 -15.60 -0.69 -2.38
CA MET A 48 -14.28 -0.14 -2.07
C MET A 48 -14.35 1.35 -1.75
N GLN A 49 -15.21 2.10 -2.43
CA GLN A 49 -15.48 3.50 -2.07
C GLN A 49 -16.07 3.61 -0.66
N ALA A 50 -17.02 2.73 -0.30
CA ALA A 50 -17.60 2.73 1.04
C ALA A 50 -16.56 2.41 2.11
N ILE A 51 -15.69 1.42 1.87
CA ILE A 51 -14.57 1.09 2.77
C ILE A 51 -13.62 2.28 2.92
N LEU A 52 -13.18 2.89 1.81
CA LEU A 52 -12.23 4.00 1.85
C LEU A 52 -12.76 5.20 2.65
N MET A 53 -14.07 5.44 2.58
CA MET A 53 -14.76 6.52 3.28
C MET A 53 -15.25 6.14 4.68
N ASP A 54 -15.18 4.86 5.07
CA ASP A 54 -15.67 4.40 6.37
C ASP A 54 -14.86 5.05 7.50
N PRO A 55 -15.50 5.69 8.50
CA PRO A 55 -14.81 6.23 9.68
C PRO A 55 -14.00 5.20 10.46
N ALA A 56 -14.31 3.91 10.34
CA ALA A 56 -13.58 2.79 10.94
C ALA A 56 -12.30 2.43 10.18
N THR A 57 -12.15 2.85 8.92
CA THR A 57 -10.91 2.66 8.16
C THR A 57 -9.77 3.42 8.82
N ILE A 58 -8.70 2.69 9.10
CA ILE A 58 -7.53 3.14 9.83
C ILE A 58 -6.49 3.60 8.83
N PHE A 59 -6.18 4.89 8.83
CA PHE A 59 -5.09 5.45 8.04
C PHE A 59 -3.79 5.43 8.84
N TYR A 60 -2.67 5.22 8.15
CA TYR A 60 -1.35 5.19 8.77
C TYR A 60 -0.23 5.51 7.78
N THR A 61 0.92 5.90 8.32
CA THR A 61 2.16 6.20 7.58
C THR A 61 3.34 5.44 8.19
N ASP A 62 4.54 5.67 7.66
CA ASP A 62 5.77 5.15 8.25
C ASP A 62 6.08 5.78 9.62
N GLU A 63 5.41 6.87 10.01
CA GLU A 63 5.55 7.42 11.37
C GLU A 63 4.88 6.52 12.42
N GLU A 64 3.69 6.00 12.10
CA GLU A 64 2.95 5.12 12.99
C GLU A 64 3.36 3.65 12.88
N VAL A 65 3.69 3.20 11.65
CA VAL A 65 4.01 1.80 11.33
C VAL A 65 5.23 1.76 10.38
N PRO A 66 6.44 2.10 10.86
CA PRO A 66 7.65 2.10 10.03
C PRO A 66 8.00 0.69 9.56
N PRO A 67 8.61 0.53 8.38
CA PRO A 67 9.02 -0.79 7.91
C PRO A 67 10.09 -1.40 8.84
N CYS A 68 9.81 -2.61 9.32
CA CYS A 68 10.73 -3.40 10.14
C CYS A 68 10.75 -4.88 9.73
N TYR A 69 11.80 -5.58 10.12
CA TYR A 69 11.96 -7.01 9.87
C TYR A 69 12.35 -7.75 11.15
N GLN A 70 12.21 -9.07 11.11
CA GLN A 70 12.53 -9.96 12.21
C GLN A 70 13.89 -10.63 11.97
N GLU A 71 14.70 -10.77 13.01
CA GLU A 71 15.90 -11.63 13.05
C GLU A 71 15.83 -12.51 14.29
N TRP A 72 15.86 -13.82 14.11
CA TRP A 72 15.83 -14.81 15.20
C TRP A 72 16.95 -15.85 15.08
N ASP A 73 17.82 -15.71 14.08
CA ASP A 73 19.11 -16.37 13.98
C ASP A 73 20.22 -15.47 14.56
N GLY A 74 21.32 -16.07 15.00
CA GLY A 74 22.51 -15.33 15.45
C GLY A 74 22.34 -14.54 16.76
N GLY A 75 23.22 -13.54 16.95
CA GLY A 75 23.36 -12.78 18.20
C GLY A 75 22.56 -11.47 18.28
N LEU A 76 22.10 -10.95 17.15
CA LEU A 76 21.35 -9.69 17.04
C LEU A 76 19.84 -9.95 16.89
N ARG A 77 19.27 -10.78 17.76
CA ARG A 77 17.87 -11.22 17.68
C ARG A 77 16.92 -10.08 18.05
N GLY A 78 15.81 -9.96 17.33
CA GLY A 78 14.76 -9.00 17.62
C GLY A 78 14.10 -8.41 16.38
N ILE A 79 13.50 -7.24 16.55
CA ILE A 79 12.85 -6.46 15.49
C ILE A 79 13.77 -5.31 15.10
N HIS A 80 14.04 -5.16 13.81
CA HIS A 80 15.02 -4.21 13.30
C HIS A 80 14.42 -3.32 12.23
N SER A 81 14.82 -2.06 12.20
CA SER A 81 14.48 -1.15 11.10
C SER A 81 15.08 -1.65 9.79
N VAL A 82 14.33 -1.59 8.68
CA VAL A 82 14.88 -1.95 7.35
C VAL A 82 16.03 -1.04 6.92
N HIS A 83 16.15 0.16 7.49
CA HIS A 83 17.22 1.11 7.16
C HIS A 83 18.55 0.74 7.81
N TYR A 84 18.52 -0.12 8.82
CA TYR A 84 19.73 -0.60 9.46
C TYR A 84 20.45 -1.61 8.56
N ASN A 85 21.77 -1.40 8.40
CA ASN A 85 22.66 -2.26 7.65
C ASN A 85 23.71 -2.86 8.59
N ILE A 86 23.64 -4.17 8.82
CA ILE A 86 24.57 -4.92 9.66
C ILE A 86 25.86 -5.27 8.89
N SER A 87 25.83 -5.21 7.56
CA SER A 87 26.93 -5.72 6.74
C SER A 87 28.23 -4.96 7.03
N ALA A 88 29.20 -5.69 7.59
CA ALA A 88 30.58 -5.25 7.67
C ALA A 88 31.29 -5.36 6.30
N ASN A 89 30.62 -5.92 5.28
CA ASN A 89 31.14 -6.06 3.94
C ASN A 89 30.89 -4.78 3.11
N ARG A 90 31.96 -4.02 2.87
CA ARG A 90 31.93 -2.77 2.09
C ARG A 90 31.56 -2.95 0.61
N GLN A 91 31.52 -4.18 0.11
CA GLN A 91 31.10 -4.46 -1.27
C GLN A 91 29.58 -4.59 -1.42
N GLU A 92 28.84 -4.73 -0.31
CA GLU A 92 27.38 -4.80 -0.36
C GLU A 92 26.75 -3.42 -0.30
N ARG A 93 25.90 -3.09 -1.28
CA ARG A 93 25.24 -1.78 -1.35
C ARG A 93 24.36 -1.52 -0.12
N PHE A 94 23.64 -2.55 0.36
CA PHE A 94 22.62 -2.37 1.41
C PHE A 94 22.66 -3.35 2.57
N GLY A 95 23.27 -4.54 2.41
CA GLY A 95 23.37 -5.59 3.44
C GLY A 95 22.04 -6.09 4.05
N ASN A 96 20.91 -5.72 3.45
CA ASN A 96 19.56 -6.05 3.89
C ASN A 96 18.67 -6.24 2.67
N GLY A 97 18.11 -7.43 2.48
CA GLY A 97 17.24 -7.74 1.34
C GLY A 97 16.01 -6.82 1.26
N ASN A 98 15.54 -6.29 2.39
CA ASN A 98 14.41 -5.35 2.43
C ASN A 98 14.66 -4.00 1.74
N ARG A 99 15.89 -3.71 1.34
CA ARG A 99 16.30 -2.50 0.62
C ARG A 99 16.61 -2.77 -0.85
N GLU A 100 16.33 -3.97 -1.32
CA GLU A 100 16.58 -4.40 -2.69
C GLU A 100 15.26 -4.74 -3.39
N PHE A 101 15.21 -4.55 -4.71
CA PHE A 101 14.06 -4.94 -5.52
C PHE A 101 13.88 -6.48 -5.46
N PRO A 102 12.66 -7.01 -5.27
CA PRO A 102 11.36 -6.32 -5.38
C PRO A 102 10.75 -5.86 -4.06
N TRP A 103 11.51 -5.90 -2.95
CA TRP A 103 10.95 -5.64 -1.62
C TRP A 103 11.13 -4.21 -1.14
N ALA A 104 12.16 -3.50 -1.62
CA ALA A 104 12.48 -2.13 -1.21
C ALA A 104 11.26 -1.21 -1.27
N ASP A 105 10.64 -1.20 -2.45
CA ASP A 105 9.67 -0.20 -2.85
C ASP A 105 8.35 -0.84 -3.27
N THR A 106 7.33 -0.01 -3.33
CA THR A 106 6.04 -0.33 -3.91
C THR A 106 6.22 -0.73 -5.39
N GLY A 107 5.54 -1.81 -5.84
CA GLY A 107 5.72 -2.36 -7.19
C GLY A 107 5.60 -1.30 -8.29
N GLY A 108 6.53 -1.27 -9.24
CA GLY A 108 6.55 -0.30 -10.33
C GLY A 108 7.08 1.09 -9.96
N LEU A 109 7.39 1.36 -8.68
CA LEU A 109 7.97 2.64 -8.22
C LEU A 109 9.48 2.56 -7.96
N THR A 110 10.14 1.48 -8.38
CA THR A 110 11.60 1.36 -8.28
C THR A 110 12.27 2.47 -9.08
N ASP A 111 13.17 3.19 -8.44
CA ASP A 111 13.88 4.37 -8.98
C ASP A 111 12.99 5.60 -9.25
N VAL A 112 11.78 5.66 -8.69
CA VAL A 112 10.88 6.82 -8.77
C VAL A 112 10.99 7.66 -7.49
N ASP A 113 11.28 8.95 -7.62
CA ASP A 113 11.65 9.83 -6.49
C ASP A 113 10.60 10.90 -6.12
N ASN A 114 9.58 11.11 -6.96
CA ASN A 114 8.53 12.11 -6.75
C ASN A 114 7.18 11.51 -6.32
N VAL A 115 7.22 10.39 -5.60
CA VAL A 115 6.03 9.63 -5.17
C VAL A 115 5.88 9.57 -3.66
N GLY A 116 4.63 9.50 -3.22
CA GLY A 116 4.22 9.35 -1.83
C GLY A 116 3.14 8.29 -1.72
N THR A 117 2.88 7.83 -0.50
CA THR A 117 1.89 6.78 -0.27
C THR A 117 1.07 7.09 0.97
N VAL A 118 -0.25 7.02 0.82
CA VAL A 118 -1.19 6.98 1.95
C VAL A 118 -1.65 5.54 2.10
N ARG A 119 -1.49 4.96 3.30
CA ARG A 119 -1.89 3.57 3.55
C ARG A 119 -3.10 3.52 4.45
N PHE A 120 -3.93 2.50 4.22
CA PHE A 120 -5.11 2.25 5.03
C PHE A 120 -5.34 0.77 5.28
N LEU A 121 -6.00 0.51 6.40
CA LEU A 121 -6.44 -0.81 6.85
C LEU A 121 -7.90 -0.72 7.26
N PHE A 122 -8.72 -1.60 6.71
CA PHE A 122 -10.08 -1.86 7.17
C PHE A 122 -10.17 -3.29 7.69
N LEU A 123 -10.74 -3.45 8.89
CA LEU A 123 -11.00 -4.76 9.46
C LEU A 123 -12.50 -5.06 9.44
N PRO A 124 -12.89 -6.28 9.05
CA PRO A 124 -14.28 -6.68 8.95
C PRO A 124 -14.93 -6.76 10.34
N LEU A 125 -16.25 -6.69 10.36
CA LEU A 125 -17.04 -6.96 11.56
C LEU A 125 -17.44 -8.43 11.62
N ASP A 126 -17.45 -8.99 12.83
CA ASP A 126 -18.07 -10.27 13.11
C ASP A 126 -19.58 -10.16 12.79
N PRO A 127 -20.14 -11.09 11.98
CA PRO A 127 -21.54 -11.01 11.57
C PRO A 127 -22.51 -11.21 12.74
N ALA A 128 -22.12 -11.95 13.77
CA ALA A 128 -22.96 -12.27 14.93
C ALA A 128 -22.89 -11.19 16.02
N THR A 129 -21.68 -10.72 16.36
CA THR A 129 -21.52 -9.73 17.44
C THR A 129 -21.52 -8.29 16.93
N ARG A 130 -21.29 -8.08 15.63
CA ARG A 130 -21.05 -6.75 15.00
C ARG A 130 -19.83 -6.02 15.55
N GLU A 131 -18.98 -6.72 16.30
CA GLU A 131 -17.69 -6.21 16.77
C GLU A 131 -16.63 -6.38 15.70
N ARG A 132 -15.57 -5.57 15.74
CA ARG A 132 -14.45 -5.68 14.80
C ARG A 132 -13.67 -6.97 15.05
N LEU A 133 -13.36 -7.72 13.99
CA LEU A 133 -12.48 -8.87 14.08
C LEU A 133 -11.02 -8.42 14.28
N PRO A 134 -10.30 -8.97 15.26
CA PRO A 134 -8.93 -8.56 15.57
C PRO A 134 -7.91 -9.15 14.58
N ILE A 135 -6.76 -8.50 14.46
CA ILE A 135 -5.53 -9.11 13.97
C ILE A 135 -5.06 -10.07 15.06
N VAL A 136 -4.71 -11.31 14.70
CA VAL A 136 -4.22 -12.29 15.67
C VAL A 136 -2.72 -12.51 15.53
N TRP A 137 -2.01 -12.62 16.65
CA TRP A 137 -0.58 -12.93 16.66
C TRP A 137 -0.29 -14.24 17.38
N TYR A 138 0.81 -14.88 17.00
CA TYR A 138 1.25 -16.16 17.58
C TYR A 138 2.76 -16.31 17.47
N ARG A 139 3.31 -17.30 18.19
CA ARG A 139 4.72 -17.68 18.11
C ARG A 139 4.87 -18.90 17.20
N LYS A 140 5.86 -18.87 16.31
CA LYS A 140 6.19 -19.97 15.40
C LYS A 140 7.70 -20.06 15.21
N THR A 141 8.25 -21.26 15.16
CA THR A 141 9.62 -21.46 14.67
C THR A 141 9.57 -21.44 13.15
N PHE A 142 10.15 -20.41 12.55
CA PHE A 142 10.26 -20.33 11.11
C PHE A 142 11.50 -21.09 10.62
N LEU A 143 11.49 -21.47 9.35
CA LEU A 143 12.66 -22.10 8.74
C LEU A 143 13.88 -21.16 8.88
N ARG A 144 15.03 -21.76 9.26
CA ARG A 144 16.33 -21.13 9.52
C ARG A 144 16.46 -20.29 10.78
N ASP A 145 15.40 -20.15 11.59
CA ASP A 145 15.52 -19.46 12.88
C ASP A 145 16.05 -20.41 13.96
N ALA A 146 16.86 -19.86 14.86
CA ALA A 146 17.32 -20.57 16.06
C ALA A 146 16.29 -20.51 17.20
N GLU A 147 15.39 -19.53 17.17
CA GLU A 147 14.34 -19.28 18.17
C GLU A 147 12.99 -19.07 17.49
N PRO A 148 11.87 -19.24 18.20
CA PRO A 148 10.58 -18.82 17.68
C PRO A 148 10.55 -17.32 17.35
N GLY A 149 9.95 -16.99 16.22
CA GLY A 149 9.58 -15.63 15.85
C GLY A 149 8.11 -15.33 16.10
N TYR A 150 7.65 -14.16 15.64
CA TYR A 150 6.24 -13.78 15.66
C TYR A 150 5.63 -13.98 14.28
N GLY A 151 4.48 -14.66 14.24
CA GLY A 151 3.54 -14.63 13.14
C GLY A 151 2.32 -13.79 13.51
N TRP A 152 1.65 -13.24 12.51
CA TRP A 152 0.34 -12.64 12.66
C TRP A 152 -0.52 -12.97 11.45
N ARG A 153 -1.84 -12.89 11.62
CA ARG A 153 -2.83 -13.20 10.59
C ARG A 153 -3.95 -12.17 10.62
N PHE A 154 -4.36 -11.73 9.44
CA PHE A 154 -5.53 -10.87 9.27
C PHE A 154 -6.80 -11.72 9.08
N PRO A 155 -7.94 -11.29 9.63
CA PRO A 155 -9.22 -11.95 9.37
C PRO A 155 -9.65 -11.79 7.91
N ALA A 156 -10.33 -12.79 7.36
CA ALA A 156 -10.98 -12.76 6.06
C ALA A 156 -11.99 -11.59 5.99
N GLY A 157 -11.91 -10.81 4.91
CA GLY A 157 -12.61 -9.53 4.75
C GLY A 157 -11.76 -8.31 5.13
N THR A 158 -10.54 -8.49 5.64
CA THR A 158 -9.59 -7.37 5.82
C THR A 158 -9.27 -6.73 4.48
N VAL A 159 -9.28 -5.41 4.41
CA VAL A 159 -8.78 -4.66 3.24
C VAL A 159 -7.56 -3.86 3.65
N PHE A 160 -6.44 -4.13 3.01
CA PHE A 160 -5.31 -3.21 2.96
C PHE A 160 -5.36 -2.41 1.68
N GLY A 161 -4.99 -1.15 1.74
CA GLY A 161 -4.74 -0.41 0.51
C GLY A 161 -3.72 0.68 0.65
N GLU A 162 -3.29 1.13 -0.51
CA GLU A 162 -2.37 2.23 -0.69
C GLU A 162 -2.87 3.15 -1.79
N VAL A 163 -2.95 4.45 -1.50
CA VAL A 163 -3.15 5.51 -2.49
C VAL A 163 -1.77 6.03 -2.86
N LEU A 164 -1.38 5.84 -4.11
CA LEU A 164 -0.13 6.33 -4.66
C LEU A 164 -0.32 7.75 -5.15
N LEU A 165 0.49 8.64 -4.59
CA LEU A 165 0.47 10.06 -4.86
C LEU A 165 1.72 10.44 -5.63
N MET A 166 1.58 11.38 -6.55
CA MET A 166 2.70 12.02 -7.23
C MET A 166 2.78 13.49 -6.83
N HIS A 167 4.01 13.96 -6.58
CA HIS A 167 4.32 15.36 -6.36
C HIS A 167 4.56 16.06 -7.70
N HIS A 168 3.84 17.16 -7.92
CA HIS A 168 3.90 17.97 -9.13
C HIS A 168 4.69 19.26 -8.93
N SER A 169 5.01 19.94 -10.03
CA SER A 169 5.77 21.21 -9.99
C SER A 169 5.03 22.37 -9.31
N ASP A 170 3.72 22.25 -9.10
CA ASP A 170 2.92 23.21 -8.32
C ASP A 170 2.87 22.90 -6.82
N GLU A 171 3.76 22.04 -6.33
CA GLU A 171 3.86 21.59 -4.92
C GLU A 171 2.61 20.87 -4.41
N ARG A 172 1.77 20.34 -5.32
CA ARG A 172 0.57 19.56 -4.96
C ARG A 172 0.77 18.08 -5.20
N TRP A 173 0.26 17.31 -4.25
CA TRP A 173 0.13 15.85 -4.36
C TRP A 173 -1.18 15.49 -5.08
N ARG A 174 -1.09 14.61 -6.08
CA ARG A 174 -2.25 14.08 -6.80
C ARG A 174 -2.24 12.55 -6.80
N PRO A 175 -3.37 11.88 -6.53
CA PRO A 175 -3.45 10.44 -6.68
C PRO A 175 -3.37 10.07 -8.15
N PHE A 176 -2.62 9.02 -8.46
CA PHE A 176 -2.57 8.44 -9.80
C PHE A 176 -2.98 6.96 -9.82
N GLU A 177 -2.93 6.28 -8.66
CA GLU A 177 -3.28 4.87 -8.55
C GLU A 177 -3.71 4.54 -7.12
N VAL A 178 -4.71 3.67 -6.97
CA VAL A 178 -5.07 3.05 -5.69
C VAL A 178 -4.88 1.56 -5.82
N ARG A 179 -4.21 0.92 -4.86
CA ARG A 179 -4.03 -0.53 -4.84
C ARG A 179 -4.66 -1.08 -3.59
N ILE A 180 -5.37 -2.18 -3.74
CA ILE A 180 -6.01 -2.86 -2.62
C ILE A 180 -5.65 -4.34 -2.60
N ARG A 181 -5.67 -4.88 -1.39
CA ARG A 181 -5.58 -6.30 -1.10
C ARG A 181 -6.70 -6.64 -0.15
N GLN A 182 -7.62 -7.48 -0.59
CA GLN A 182 -8.69 -8.00 0.24
C GLN A 182 -8.35 -9.40 0.68
N ARG A 183 -8.47 -9.64 1.98
CA ARG A 183 -8.12 -10.92 2.56
C ARG A 183 -9.24 -11.93 2.31
N GLU A 184 -8.93 -13.01 1.63
CA GLU A 184 -9.74 -14.23 1.61
C GLU A 184 -9.31 -15.15 2.77
N THR A 185 -9.99 -16.28 2.98
CA THR A 185 -9.66 -17.19 4.08
C THR A 185 -8.19 -17.64 4.05
N ASP A 186 -7.67 -17.99 2.87
CA ASP A 186 -6.32 -18.55 2.72
C ASP A 186 -5.39 -17.74 1.82
N ASP A 187 -5.87 -16.64 1.23
CA ASP A 187 -5.14 -15.90 0.20
C ASP A 187 -5.53 -14.42 0.17
N TRP A 188 -4.93 -13.64 -0.73
CA TRP A 188 -5.28 -12.25 -1.00
C TRP A 188 -5.83 -12.08 -2.40
N ASP A 189 -7.01 -11.48 -2.48
CA ASP A 189 -7.49 -10.90 -3.72
C ASP A 189 -6.90 -9.50 -3.90
N ILE A 190 -6.59 -9.11 -5.14
CA ILE A 190 -5.83 -7.89 -5.43
C ILE A 190 -6.55 -7.09 -6.50
N ASP A 191 -6.68 -5.79 -6.28
CA ASP A 191 -7.18 -4.86 -7.29
C ASP A 191 -6.31 -3.60 -7.36
N VAL A 192 -6.38 -2.95 -8.50
CA VAL A 192 -5.77 -1.64 -8.74
C VAL A 192 -6.78 -0.77 -9.45
N PHE A 193 -6.92 0.47 -8.99
CA PHE A 193 -7.81 1.47 -9.56
C PHE A 193 -6.99 2.60 -10.18
N ARG A 194 -7.32 2.95 -11.41
CA ARG A 194 -6.70 4.05 -12.18
C ARG A 194 -7.77 4.90 -12.85
N PRO A 195 -7.45 6.15 -13.21
CA PRO A 195 -8.39 7.00 -13.95
C PRO A 195 -8.58 6.57 -15.41
N PHE A 196 -7.60 5.84 -15.98
CA PHE A 196 -7.61 5.34 -17.35
C PHE A 196 -7.02 3.93 -17.40
N SER A 197 -7.72 2.99 -18.04
CA SER A 197 -7.25 1.62 -18.26
C SER A 197 -6.55 1.46 -19.62
N THR A 198 -6.89 2.30 -20.61
CA THR A 198 -6.37 2.19 -21.98
C THR A 198 -5.95 3.55 -22.57
N PRO A 199 -5.09 3.57 -23.61
CA PRO A 199 -4.73 4.76 -24.36
C PRO A 199 -5.95 5.51 -24.89
N GLN A 200 -6.96 4.78 -25.37
CA GLN A 200 -8.16 5.36 -25.97
C GLN A 200 -9.02 6.10 -24.95
N GLU A 201 -9.09 5.60 -23.71
CA GLU A 201 -9.78 6.32 -22.63
C GLU A 201 -9.11 7.66 -22.32
N LEU A 202 -7.77 7.67 -22.21
CA LEU A 202 -7.01 8.89 -21.97
C LEU A 202 -7.17 9.87 -23.13
N ALA A 203 -7.04 9.40 -24.38
CA ALA A 203 -7.21 10.25 -25.56
C ALA A 203 -8.62 10.87 -25.61
N THR A 204 -9.65 10.08 -25.33
CA THR A 204 -11.04 10.55 -25.25
C THR A 204 -11.21 11.61 -24.16
N ALA A 205 -10.61 11.41 -22.99
CA ALA A 205 -10.69 12.35 -21.89
C ALA A 205 -9.99 13.69 -22.17
N ILE A 206 -8.86 13.66 -22.90
CA ILE A 206 -8.15 14.88 -23.35
C ILE A 206 -9.02 15.66 -24.34
N ARG A 207 -9.54 14.99 -25.38
CA ARG A 207 -10.40 15.63 -26.40
C ARG A 207 -11.68 16.22 -25.81
N GLY A 208 -12.23 15.59 -24.77
CA GLY A 208 -13.43 16.08 -24.09
C GLY A 208 -13.20 17.30 -23.20
N ARG A 209 -11.94 17.63 -22.85
CA ARG A 209 -11.59 18.75 -21.97
C ARG A 209 -11.02 19.94 -22.72
N ILE A 210 -10.28 19.70 -23.80
CA ILE A 210 -9.61 20.74 -24.59
C ILE A 210 -10.13 20.67 -26.02
N GLU A 211 -10.92 21.67 -26.44
CA GLU A 211 -11.49 21.73 -27.80
C GLU A 211 -10.41 21.86 -28.88
N ASP A 212 -9.47 22.79 -28.66
CA ASP A 212 -8.38 23.12 -29.59
C ASP A 212 -7.09 22.31 -29.32
N TRP A 213 -7.21 21.08 -28.81
CA TRP A 213 -6.04 20.24 -28.47
C TRP A 213 -5.11 19.99 -29.66
N ARG A 214 -5.62 20.11 -30.89
CA ARG A 214 -4.84 19.97 -32.14
C ARG A 214 -3.90 21.14 -32.39
N ASP A 215 -4.19 22.31 -31.81
CA ASP A 215 -3.36 23.52 -31.94
C ASP A 215 -2.27 23.59 -30.86
N VAL A 216 -2.33 22.70 -29.86
CA VAL A 216 -1.31 22.52 -28.83
C VAL A 216 -0.40 21.37 -29.24
N ALA A 217 0.85 21.67 -29.61
CA ALA A 217 1.77 20.69 -30.20
C ALA A 217 2.00 19.46 -29.30
N GLU A 218 2.11 19.66 -27.98
CA GLU A 218 2.28 18.61 -26.98
C GLU A 218 1.07 17.67 -26.94
N LEU A 219 -0.15 18.24 -26.89
CA LEU A 219 -1.39 17.45 -26.87
C LEU A 219 -1.64 16.76 -28.21
N GLN A 220 -1.30 17.40 -29.32
CA GLN A 220 -1.37 16.77 -30.64
C GLN A 220 -0.48 15.53 -30.71
N SER A 221 0.78 15.66 -30.24
CA SER A 221 1.74 14.55 -30.16
C SER A 221 1.22 13.41 -29.29
N LEU A 222 0.79 13.73 -28.06
CA LEU A 222 0.27 12.74 -27.11
C LEU A 222 -0.97 12.03 -27.66
N VAL A 223 -1.98 12.75 -28.14
CA VAL A 223 -3.21 12.14 -28.65
C VAL A 223 -2.94 11.29 -29.90
N THR A 224 -2.04 11.73 -30.79
CA THR A 224 -1.62 10.93 -31.96
C THR A 224 -0.96 9.63 -31.53
N HIS A 225 -0.10 9.68 -30.50
CA HIS A 225 0.53 8.49 -29.91
C HIS A 225 -0.50 7.55 -29.30
N LEU A 226 -1.45 8.07 -28.54
CA LEU A 226 -2.52 7.27 -27.91
C LEU A 226 -3.45 6.61 -28.93
N ASP A 227 -3.74 7.29 -30.04
CA ASP A 227 -4.57 6.78 -31.13
C ASP A 227 -3.90 5.72 -32.01
N ALA A 228 -2.57 5.67 -32.01
CA ALA A 228 -1.85 4.73 -32.85
C ALA A 228 -2.29 3.30 -32.52
N THR A 229 -2.82 2.59 -33.52
CA THR A 229 -3.25 1.19 -33.38
C THR A 229 -2.07 0.22 -33.38
N SER A 230 -0.91 0.66 -33.90
CA SER A 230 0.34 -0.08 -33.91
C SER A 230 1.47 0.88 -33.61
N LEU A 231 2.26 0.56 -32.58
CA LEU A 231 3.49 1.26 -32.22
C LEU A 231 4.60 0.20 -32.10
N ASP A 232 5.78 0.51 -32.62
CA ASP A 232 6.97 -0.29 -32.36
C ASP A 232 7.51 0.09 -30.98
N LEU A 233 6.97 -0.57 -29.94
CA LEU A 233 7.35 -0.31 -28.56
C LEU A 233 8.51 -1.23 -28.17
N PRO A 234 9.54 -0.71 -27.49
CA PRO A 234 10.66 -1.54 -27.05
C PRO A 234 10.18 -2.54 -25.99
N LEU A 235 10.60 -3.79 -26.14
CA LEU A 235 10.50 -4.80 -25.09
C LEU A 235 11.65 -4.66 -24.11
N GLN A 236 11.32 -4.63 -22.82
CA GLN A 236 12.30 -4.60 -21.75
C GLN A 236 12.01 -5.70 -20.75
N THR A 237 13.03 -6.09 -19.97
CA THR A 237 12.87 -7.05 -18.86
C THR A 237 13.21 -6.37 -17.55
N LEU A 238 12.30 -6.47 -16.58
CA LEU A 238 12.52 -6.07 -15.19
C LEU A 238 12.73 -7.33 -14.35
N GLU A 239 13.86 -7.40 -13.66
CA GLU A 239 14.27 -8.57 -12.88
C GLU A 239 15.02 -8.16 -11.60
N ASN A 240 14.90 -8.97 -10.55
CA ASN A 240 15.71 -8.78 -9.35
C ASN A 240 17.15 -9.27 -9.54
N GLU A 241 18.12 -8.58 -8.94
CA GLU A 241 19.56 -8.89 -9.09
C GLU A 241 20.05 -10.04 -8.21
N HIS A 242 19.14 -10.83 -7.61
CA HIS A 242 19.50 -11.90 -6.68
C HIS A 242 19.68 -13.23 -7.43
N PRO A 243 20.54 -14.15 -6.93
CA PRO A 243 20.72 -15.46 -7.55
C PRO A 243 19.42 -16.28 -7.64
N THR A 244 18.54 -16.16 -6.66
CA THR A 244 17.18 -16.68 -6.75
C THR A 244 16.28 -15.59 -7.31
N VAL A 245 15.76 -15.83 -8.51
CA VAL A 245 14.83 -14.91 -9.17
C VAL A 245 13.47 -15.02 -8.48
N VAL A 246 13.04 -13.91 -7.88
CA VAL A 246 11.73 -13.72 -7.25
C VAL A 246 10.79 -12.99 -8.20
N PHE A 247 11.33 -12.07 -8.99
CA PHE A 247 10.60 -11.30 -9.97
C PHE A 247 11.41 -11.22 -11.26
N ARG A 248 10.78 -11.60 -12.38
CA ARG A 248 11.28 -11.40 -13.72
C ARG A 248 10.08 -11.27 -14.65
N GLU A 249 9.97 -10.14 -15.31
CA GLU A 249 8.90 -9.87 -16.27
C GLU A 249 9.40 -9.14 -17.49
N THR A 250 8.82 -9.46 -18.64
CA THR A 250 9.06 -8.77 -19.90
C THR A 250 7.79 -8.06 -20.33
N ALA A 251 7.90 -6.78 -20.63
CA ALA A 251 6.77 -5.96 -21.08
C ALA A 251 7.20 -4.98 -22.17
N MET A 252 6.23 -4.53 -22.96
CA MET A 252 6.42 -3.35 -23.80
C MET A 252 6.54 -2.10 -22.93
N VAL A 253 7.35 -1.14 -23.36
CA VAL A 253 7.48 0.16 -22.69
C VAL A 253 6.81 1.23 -23.52
N ASP A 254 5.57 1.58 -23.14
CA ASP A 254 4.79 2.65 -23.76
C ASP A 254 5.10 3.99 -23.06
N SER A 255 6.13 4.71 -23.55
CA SER A 255 6.52 6.01 -23.00
C SER A 255 5.69 7.13 -23.62
N LEU A 256 4.83 7.74 -22.80
CA LEU A 256 3.90 8.78 -23.25
C LEU A 256 4.63 10.10 -23.50
N PRO A 257 4.30 10.82 -24.60
CA PRO A 257 4.69 12.21 -24.74
C PRO A 257 4.17 13.08 -23.58
N THR A 258 4.83 14.22 -23.34
CA THR A 258 4.42 15.17 -22.30
C THR A 258 3.00 15.70 -22.55
N ILE A 259 2.27 15.97 -21.47
CA ILE A 259 0.98 16.68 -21.52
C ILE A 259 1.19 18.19 -21.67
N GLY A 260 2.30 18.74 -21.14
CA GLY A 260 2.63 20.18 -21.21
C GLY A 260 1.64 21.12 -20.51
N ASN A 261 0.63 20.59 -19.81
CA ASN A 261 -0.46 21.36 -19.22
C ASN A 261 -0.89 20.74 -17.88
N LEU A 262 -0.37 21.29 -16.79
CA LEU A 262 -0.63 20.80 -15.43
C LEU A 262 -2.10 20.96 -15.00
N GLU A 263 -2.79 22.00 -15.47
CA GLU A 263 -4.22 22.18 -15.21
C GLU A 263 -5.05 21.04 -15.83
N LEU A 264 -4.70 20.62 -17.05
CA LEU A 264 -5.32 19.45 -17.66
C LEU A 264 -5.05 18.18 -16.85
N VAL A 265 -3.83 17.99 -16.35
CA VAL A 265 -3.49 16.84 -15.49
C VAL A 265 -4.36 16.81 -14.23
N ASP A 266 -4.53 17.95 -13.57
CA ASP A 266 -5.41 18.05 -12.40
C ASP A 266 -6.84 17.64 -12.73
N GLN A 267 -7.36 18.12 -13.86
CA GLN A 267 -8.70 17.77 -14.34
C GLN A 267 -8.84 16.29 -14.73
N LEU A 268 -7.79 15.66 -15.24
CA LEU A 268 -7.77 14.24 -15.60
C LEU A 268 -7.75 13.34 -14.35
N LEU A 269 -7.01 13.73 -13.31
CA LEU A 269 -6.87 12.95 -12.08
C LEU A 269 -7.98 13.20 -11.04
N ARG A 270 -8.63 14.38 -11.03
CA ARG A 270 -9.65 14.71 -10.01
C ARG A 270 -11.09 14.53 -10.43
N HIS A 271 -11.40 14.68 -11.72
CA HIS A 271 -12.80 14.77 -12.18
C HIS A 271 -13.34 13.49 -12.82
N ARG A 272 -12.66 12.36 -12.61
CA ARG A 272 -13.14 11.05 -13.03
C ARG A 272 -12.94 10.06 -11.87
N PRO A 273 -13.95 9.23 -11.54
CA PRO A 273 -13.75 8.12 -10.63
C PRO A 273 -12.70 7.15 -11.17
N PHE A 274 -11.84 6.63 -10.29
CA PHE A 274 -10.89 5.59 -10.65
C PHE A 274 -11.64 4.25 -10.74
N HIS A 275 -11.40 3.51 -11.80
CA HIS A 275 -12.02 2.21 -12.04
C HIS A 275 -10.99 1.09 -11.90
N SER A 276 -11.48 -0.10 -11.53
CA SER A 276 -10.64 -1.30 -11.49
C SER A 276 -9.99 -1.53 -12.86
N VAL A 277 -8.70 -1.86 -12.85
CA VAL A 277 -7.93 -2.27 -14.02
C VAL A 277 -7.46 -3.72 -13.90
N ARG A 278 -8.11 -4.52 -13.05
CA ARG A 278 -7.81 -5.94 -12.89
C ARG A 278 -8.03 -6.69 -14.20
N GLY A 279 -7.00 -7.37 -14.68
CA GLY A 279 -7.03 -8.10 -15.95
C GLY A 279 -7.10 -7.21 -17.20
N GLU A 280 -7.03 -5.88 -17.05
CA GLU A 280 -6.99 -4.94 -18.17
C GLU A 280 -5.55 -4.74 -18.64
N GLU A 281 -5.38 -4.63 -19.95
CA GLU A 281 -4.12 -4.33 -20.59
C GLU A 281 -4.12 -2.89 -21.08
N TRP A 282 -3.05 -2.15 -20.79
CA TRP A 282 -2.90 -0.82 -21.37
C TRP A 282 -2.74 -0.92 -22.88
N ARG A 283 -1.83 -1.77 -23.35
CA ARG A 283 -1.63 -2.00 -24.78
C ARG A 283 -1.11 -3.41 -25.04
N ARG A 284 -1.49 -3.95 -26.19
CA ARG A 284 -1.01 -5.22 -26.76
C ARG A 284 -0.59 -5.01 -28.21
N ASP A 285 0.51 -5.63 -28.64
CA ASP A 285 0.93 -5.64 -30.04
C ASP A 285 0.46 -6.91 -30.79
N ASP A 286 0.66 -6.94 -32.11
CA ASP A 286 0.30 -8.08 -32.96
C ASP A 286 1.10 -9.37 -32.64
N SER A 287 2.23 -9.24 -31.93
CA SER A 287 3.05 -10.36 -31.47
C SER A 287 2.59 -10.91 -30.12
N GLY A 288 1.56 -10.30 -29.51
CA GLY A 288 1.02 -10.68 -28.22
C GLY A 288 1.81 -10.16 -27.02
N ASN A 289 2.80 -9.29 -27.22
CA ASN A 289 3.46 -8.61 -26.11
C ASN A 289 2.51 -7.59 -25.49
N VAL A 290 2.61 -7.41 -24.17
CA VAL A 290 1.69 -6.58 -23.39
C VAL A 290 2.45 -5.55 -22.57
N THR A 291 1.73 -4.49 -22.21
CA THR A 291 2.09 -3.60 -21.12
C THR A 291 0.82 -3.25 -20.35
N TYR A 292 0.91 -3.25 -19.02
CA TYR A 292 -0.25 -3.07 -18.14
C TYR A 292 -0.45 -1.62 -17.67
N ALA A 293 0.50 -0.73 -17.95
CA ALA A 293 0.45 0.69 -17.64
C ALA A 293 1.46 1.44 -18.51
N PRO A 294 1.22 2.72 -18.82
CA PRO A 294 2.22 3.54 -19.51
C PRO A 294 3.40 3.87 -18.59
N THR A 295 4.45 4.41 -19.19
CA THR A 295 5.52 5.17 -18.51
C THR A 295 5.66 6.56 -19.12
N THR A 296 6.55 7.39 -18.59
CA THR A 296 6.87 8.71 -19.15
C THR A 296 8.24 9.16 -18.68
N GLU A 297 8.91 9.98 -19.50
CA GLU A 297 10.12 10.74 -19.10
C GLU A 297 9.79 12.16 -18.65
N ALA A 298 8.54 12.61 -18.85
CA ALA A 298 8.09 13.95 -18.50
C ALA A 298 7.66 14.03 -17.03
N ASP A 299 7.96 15.16 -16.40
CA ASP A 299 7.32 15.58 -15.16
C ASP A 299 5.87 16.03 -15.45
N ASP A 300 5.07 16.23 -14.41
CA ASP A 300 3.68 16.73 -14.51
C ASP A 300 2.81 15.93 -15.49
N HIS A 301 2.70 14.62 -15.28
CA HIS A 301 1.88 13.72 -16.08
C HIS A 301 0.76 13.08 -15.26
N ILE A 302 0.00 12.14 -15.82
CA ILE A 302 -0.99 11.34 -15.06
C ILE A 302 -0.36 10.16 -14.30
N ILE A 303 0.93 9.92 -14.51
CA ILE A 303 1.76 8.89 -13.87
C ILE A 303 3.16 9.46 -13.60
N PRO A 304 3.93 8.92 -12.64
CA PRO A 304 5.25 9.43 -12.35
C PRO A 304 6.29 9.10 -13.43
N ARG A 305 7.31 9.96 -13.50
CA ARG A 305 8.46 9.76 -14.38
C ARG A 305 9.14 8.44 -14.05
N GLY A 306 9.43 7.64 -15.08
CA GLY A 306 10.06 6.34 -14.93
C GLY A 306 9.16 5.27 -14.31
N TYR A 307 7.84 5.48 -14.24
CA TYR A 307 6.91 4.49 -13.71
C TYR A 307 7.05 3.14 -14.43
N ARG A 308 7.27 2.07 -13.67
CA ARG A 308 7.42 0.69 -14.18
C ARG A 308 6.18 -0.17 -13.93
N GLY A 309 5.00 0.44 -13.80
CA GLY A 309 3.74 -0.29 -13.65
C GLY A 309 3.43 -1.22 -14.83
N GLY A 310 3.96 -0.92 -16.02
CA GLY A 310 3.75 -1.71 -17.24
C GLY A 310 4.23 -3.16 -17.17
N PHE A 311 5.16 -3.47 -16.26
CA PHE A 311 5.73 -4.80 -16.06
C PHE A 311 4.89 -5.70 -15.13
N ILE A 312 3.89 -5.14 -14.47
CA ILE A 312 3.15 -5.84 -13.40
C ILE A 312 1.71 -6.01 -13.86
N GLU A 313 1.36 -7.22 -14.26
CA GLU A 313 -0.03 -7.61 -14.45
C GLU A 313 -0.78 -7.43 -13.13
N ILE A 314 -1.98 -6.84 -13.19
CA ILE A 314 -2.88 -6.75 -12.04
C ILE A 314 -3.66 -8.06 -11.91
N SER A 315 -2.96 -9.07 -11.41
CA SER A 315 -3.48 -10.40 -11.14
C SER A 315 -2.96 -10.92 -9.81
N ARG A 316 -3.73 -11.83 -9.20
CA ARG A 316 -3.33 -12.54 -7.99
C ARG A 316 -1.97 -13.21 -8.15
N SER A 317 -1.81 -13.99 -9.23
CA SER A 317 -0.57 -14.69 -9.53
C SER A 317 0.61 -13.74 -9.65
N SER A 318 0.45 -12.62 -10.34
CA SER A 318 1.54 -11.67 -10.55
C SER A 318 2.02 -11.05 -9.23
N CYS A 319 1.10 -10.52 -8.42
CA CYS A 319 1.46 -9.81 -7.19
C CYS A 319 1.89 -10.75 -6.05
N MET A 320 1.34 -11.97 -5.99
CA MET A 320 1.70 -12.91 -4.92
C MET A 320 3.11 -13.49 -5.05
N ARG A 321 3.71 -13.49 -6.25
CA ARG A 321 5.13 -13.89 -6.43
C ARG A 321 6.09 -13.21 -5.47
N CYS A 322 5.93 -11.90 -5.27
CA CYS A 322 6.72 -11.16 -4.32
C CYS A 322 6.14 -11.31 -2.91
N HIS A 323 4.82 -11.20 -2.74
CA HIS A 323 4.22 -11.13 -1.40
C HIS A 323 4.25 -12.44 -0.61
N GLU A 324 4.26 -13.59 -1.28
CA GLU A 324 4.50 -14.90 -0.66
C GLU A 324 5.89 -15.00 0.00
N THR A 325 6.79 -14.06 -0.31
CA THR A 325 8.09 -14.00 0.34
C THR A 325 8.11 -13.25 1.66
N ALA A 326 7.01 -12.60 2.05
CA ALA A 326 6.89 -11.96 3.35
C ALA A 326 7.27 -12.94 4.47
N ASN A 327 8.13 -12.49 5.37
CA ASN A 327 8.66 -13.29 6.49
C ASN A 327 9.48 -14.54 6.10
N ARG A 328 9.90 -14.69 4.83
CA ARG A 328 10.91 -15.69 4.44
C ARG A 328 12.31 -15.21 4.83
N HIS A 329 13.17 -16.14 5.20
CA HIS A 329 14.54 -15.82 5.56
C HIS A 329 15.33 -15.41 4.30
N VAL A 330 16.10 -14.33 4.37
CA VAL A 330 16.84 -13.76 3.22
C VAL A 330 17.83 -14.74 2.56
N ARG A 331 18.46 -15.63 3.34
CA ARG A 331 19.27 -16.77 2.86
C ARG A 331 18.56 -17.71 1.87
N ASP A 332 17.23 -17.72 1.80
CA ASP A 332 16.51 -18.49 0.78
C ASP A 332 16.68 -17.90 -0.63
N PHE A 333 17.05 -16.63 -0.73
CA PHE A 333 17.22 -15.94 -2.01
C PHE A 333 18.70 -15.81 -2.40
N GLN A 334 19.56 -15.61 -1.40
CA GLN A 334 21.00 -15.50 -1.60
C GLN A 334 21.78 -15.98 -0.38
N ALA A 335 22.01 -17.30 -0.30
CA ALA A 335 22.66 -17.94 0.85
C ALA A 335 24.10 -17.45 1.12
N SER A 336 24.80 -16.93 0.11
CA SER A 336 26.20 -16.51 0.21
C SER A 336 26.40 -15.06 0.67
N ARG A 337 25.33 -14.28 0.84
CA ARG A 337 25.41 -12.91 1.33
C ARG A 337 25.17 -12.90 2.83
N ASP A 338 25.82 -11.96 3.51
CA ASP A 338 25.62 -11.68 4.93
C ASP A 338 24.32 -10.89 5.13
N TRP A 339 23.24 -11.26 4.44
CA TRP A 339 21.93 -10.70 4.70
C TRP A 339 21.39 -11.30 5.99
N TYR A 340 20.86 -10.43 6.83
CA TYR A 340 20.31 -10.81 8.12
C TYR A 340 18.79 -10.81 8.08
N GLY A 341 18.21 -11.73 8.83
CA GLY A 341 16.80 -11.81 9.14
C GLY A 341 15.90 -12.17 7.96
N ARG A 342 14.70 -11.63 8.01
CA ARG A 342 13.58 -12.01 7.15
C ARG A 342 13.18 -10.86 6.25
N ILE A 343 12.59 -11.17 5.10
CA ILE A 343 11.83 -10.17 4.35
C ILE A 343 10.72 -9.66 5.26
N ARG A 344 10.54 -8.33 5.30
CA ARG A 344 9.63 -7.62 6.20
C ARG A 344 8.20 -8.10 6.00
N GLY A 345 7.37 -7.75 6.97
CA GLY A 345 5.96 -8.06 6.92
C GLY A 345 5.63 -9.47 7.34
N GLY A 346 4.37 -9.83 7.12
CA GLY A 346 3.78 -11.09 7.53
C GLY A 346 2.42 -11.23 6.89
N ASP A 347 1.99 -12.47 6.69
CA ASP A 347 0.71 -12.79 6.04
C ASP A 347 0.56 -12.12 4.67
N GLY A 348 1.65 -12.02 3.90
CA GLY A 348 1.64 -11.38 2.57
C GLY A 348 1.57 -9.85 2.56
N ILE A 349 1.67 -9.17 3.70
CA ILE A 349 1.62 -7.70 3.81
C ILE A 349 2.96 -7.15 4.30
N PHE A 350 3.62 -6.31 3.49
CA PHE A 350 4.93 -5.71 3.80
C PHE A 350 4.87 -4.42 4.61
N SER A 351 3.75 -3.70 4.51
CA SER A 351 3.59 -2.34 5.04
C SER A 351 2.97 -2.29 6.43
N PHE A 352 2.76 -3.44 7.08
CA PHE A 352 2.11 -3.50 8.38
C PHE A 352 2.76 -4.55 9.28
N HIS A 353 2.88 -4.23 10.57
CA HIS A 353 3.34 -5.16 11.60
C HIS A 353 2.71 -4.83 12.96
N PRO A 354 2.60 -5.79 13.89
CA PRO A 354 1.99 -5.58 15.21
C PRO A 354 2.94 -5.02 16.28
N PHE A 355 4.23 -4.84 15.97
CA PHE A 355 5.24 -4.43 16.96
C PHE A 355 5.13 -2.97 17.39
N SER A 356 5.50 -2.70 18.64
CA SER A 356 5.62 -1.34 19.19
C SER A 356 6.86 -0.64 18.63
N LEU A 357 6.79 0.67 18.42
CA LEU A 357 7.91 1.49 17.90
C LEU A 357 9.17 1.36 18.76
N GLU A 358 9.00 1.27 20.08
CA GLU A 358 10.08 1.15 21.06
C GLU A 358 10.83 -0.18 20.97
N SER A 359 10.27 -1.18 20.27
CA SER A 359 10.91 -2.48 20.05
C SER A 359 11.67 -2.58 18.73
N ILE A 360 11.56 -1.57 17.85
CA ILE A 360 12.22 -1.55 16.55
C ILE A 360 13.63 -0.98 16.69
N SER A 361 14.64 -1.84 16.54
CA SER A 361 16.03 -1.43 16.71
C SER A 361 16.50 -0.62 15.52
N PRO A 362 16.93 0.64 15.70
CA PRO A 362 17.43 1.47 14.60
C PRO A 362 18.90 1.16 14.25
N ASN A 363 19.60 0.41 15.12
CA ASN A 363 21.06 0.23 15.07
C ASN A 363 21.50 -1.23 15.25
N GLY A 364 20.56 -2.18 15.24
CA GLY A 364 20.86 -3.61 15.29
C GLY A 364 21.03 -4.23 16.64
N TYR A 365 21.06 -3.43 17.71
CA TYR A 365 21.11 -4.03 19.04
C TYR A 365 19.83 -4.80 19.30
N SER A 366 19.98 -6.00 19.85
CA SER A 366 18.85 -6.83 20.27
C SER A 366 18.01 -6.06 21.27
N MET A 367 16.75 -5.84 20.91
CA MET A 367 15.75 -5.28 21.82
C MET A 367 14.66 -6.32 22.06
N PRO A 368 14.14 -6.44 23.30
CA PRO A 368 13.02 -7.32 23.55
C PRO A 368 11.84 -6.94 22.64
N PRO A 369 11.33 -7.88 21.83
CA PRO A 369 10.17 -7.62 20.99
C PRO A 369 8.96 -7.28 21.87
N GLN A 370 8.25 -6.22 21.51
CA GLN A 370 7.01 -5.83 22.18
C GLN A 370 5.92 -5.65 21.12
N LEU A 371 4.75 -6.20 21.38
CA LEU A 371 3.56 -5.91 20.59
C LEU A 371 2.99 -4.55 21.00
N ASN A 372 2.23 -3.91 20.13
CA ASN A 372 1.75 -2.57 20.37
C ASN A 372 0.62 -2.57 21.44
N PRO A 373 0.87 -2.05 22.67
CA PRO A 373 -0.08 -2.17 23.76
C PRO A 373 -1.34 -1.34 23.52
N LYS A 374 -1.27 -0.27 22.71
CA LYS A 374 -2.46 0.52 22.34
C LYS A 374 -3.41 -0.28 21.47
N TRP A 375 -2.87 -1.14 20.61
CA TRP A 375 -3.67 -1.97 19.69
C TRP A 375 -4.30 -3.12 20.44
N GLU A 376 -3.59 -3.71 21.41
CA GLU A 376 -4.15 -4.71 22.31
C GLU A 376 -5.27 -4.14 23.17
N ALA A 377 -5.06 -2.95 23.77
CA ALA A 377 -6.07 -2.28 24.58
C ALA A 377 -7.32 -1.90 23.77
N ALA A 378 -7.16 -1.59 22.47
CA ALA A 378 -8.26 -1.28 21.55
C ALA A 378 -8.95 -2.53 20.97
N GLY A 379 -8.48 -3.74 21.30
CA GLY A 379 -8.99 -4.98 20.69
C GLY A 379 -8.65 -5.14 19.20
N LEU A 380 -7.75 -4.32 18.66
CA LEU A 380 -7.28 -4.42 17.28
C LEU A 380 -6.34 -5.61 17.09
N LEU A 381 -5.59 -5.96 18.14
CA LEU A 381 -4.57 -7.01 18.13
C LEU A 381 -4.79 -7.94 19.33
N LEU A 382 -4.89 -9.25 19.11
CA LEU A 382 -5.06 -10.25 20.17
C LEU A 382 -4.14 -11.46 19.99
N PRO A 383 -3.77 -12.17 21.07
CA PRO A 383 -3.14 -13.47 20.94
C PRO A 383 -4.10 -14.45 20.25
N TYR A 384 -3.55 -15.29 19.36
CA TYR A 384 -4.31 -16.35 18.72
C TYR A 384 -4.85 -17.35 19.77
N ASP A 385 -6.07 -17.80 19.52
CA ASP A 385 -6.84 -18.69 20.37
C ASP A 385 -7.68 -19.56 19.43
N PRO A 386 -7.39 -20.87 19.30
CA PRO A 386 -8.06 -21.74 18.34
C PRO A 386 -9.54 -21.95 18.64
N ASP A 387 -10.02 -21.67 19.86
CA ASP A 387 -11.44 -21.78 20.21
C ASP A 387 -12.22 -20.54 19.75
N ARG A 388 -11.55 -19.39 19.64
CA ARG A 388 -12.16 -18.10 19.26
C ARG A 388 -11.90 -17.70 17.81
N HIS A 389 -10.72 -18.02 17.28
CA HIS A 389 -10.24 -17.56 15.98
C HIS A 389 -10.32 -18.70 14.98
N GLN A 390 -11.55 -19.06 14.62
CA GLN A 390 -11.86 -20.25 13.83
C GLN A 390 -11.40 -20.13 12.36
N PRO A 391 -11.15 -21.27 11.68
CA PRO A 391 -10.66 -21.28 10.30
C PRO A 391 -11.48 -20.49 9.27
N PRO A 392 -12.83 -20.40 9.32
CA PRO A 392 -13.57 -19.59 8.36
C PRO A 392 -13.12 -18.12 8.31
N SER A 393 -12.72 -17.58 9.47
CA SER A 393 -12.29 -16.18 9.59
C SER A 393 -10.78 -16.02 9.46
N TYR A 394 -9.95 -17.00 9.79
CA TYR A 394 -8.49 -16.81 9.84
C TYR A 394 -7.68 -17.79 8.97
N GLY A 395 -8.33 -18.75 8.32
CA GLY A 395 -7.68 -19.88 7.67
C GLY A 395 -6.99 -20.79 8.69
N VAL A 396 -6.15 -21.70 8.20
CA VAL A 396 -5.35 -22.58 9.07
C VAL A 396 -4.13 -21.84 9.58
N ILE A 397 -4.02 -21.69 10.90
CA ILE A 397 -2.82 -21.12 11.55
C ILE A 397 -2.01 -22.25 12.17
N GLU A 398 -0.85 -22.52 11.58
CA GLU A 398 0.16 -23.39 12.17
C GLU A 398 0.92 -22.65 13.27
N THR A 399 0.62 -22.96 14.53
CA THR A 399 1.38 -22.47 15.68
C THR A 399 2.48 -23.46 16.07
N LEU A 400 3.35 -23.05 17.00
CA LEU A 400 4.03 -24.07 17.82
C LEU A 400 2.94 -24.90 18.49
N ASP A 401 2.98 -26.23 18.31
CA ASP A 401 2.10 -27.13 19.03
C ASP A 401 2.14 -26.82 20.54
N LYS A 402 0.97 -26.90 21.19
CA LYS A 402 0.88 -26.87 22.66
C LYS A 402 1.62 -28.04 23.28
#